data_AF-A0AAT9M400-F1
#
_entry.id   AF-A0AAT9M400-F1
#
_cell.length_a   1.000
_cell.length_b   1.000
_cell.length_c   1.000
_cell.angle_alpha   90.00
_cell.angle_beta   90.00
_cell.angle_gamma   90.00
#
_symmetry.space_group_name_H-M   'P 1'
#
loop_
_entity.id
_entity.type
_entity.pdbx_description
1 polymer ?
#
loop_
_entity_poly.entity_id
_entity_poly.type
_entity_poly.pdbx_seq_one_letter_code
_entity_poly.pdbx_strand_id
1 'polypeptide(L)'
;MAKERRRRAYLPAGIVVLAVLGGGQYYLSNIFAPADTGTGGSGGSGGGGAPGAGIPLAGAANPSIAVSSVYAAVGNDDPAKVCPAFFSAHGELNFAAAFTASSCEDAVHKAHTKVTDAQAYAGLTVPTTAVHLQGTSSATVNSCAMSVSGGDSLGMFVLSHTANGWVVDDLKPDPTPCPPAPTN
;
A
#
# COMPACT_ATOMS: atom_id res chain seq x y z
N MET A 1 -17.63 -46.83 -15.93
CA MET A 1 -16.35 -46.45 -15.30
C MET A 1 -15.86 -45.14 -15.92
N ALA A 2 -16.00 -44.01 -15.24
CA ALA A 2 -15.77 -42.68 -15.84
C ALA A 2 -15.17 -41.67 -14.83
N LYS A 3 -14.08 -42.04 -14.14
CA LYS A 3 -13.49 -41.17 -13.10
C LYS A 3 -12.02 -40.77 -13.30
N GLU A 4 -11.34 -41.29 -14.33
CA GLU A 4 -9.87 -41.24 -14.39
C GLU A 4 -9.27 -40.14 -15.31
N ARG A 5 -10.04 -39.23 -15.91
CA ARG A 5 -9.50 -38.24 -16.87
C ARG A 5 -9.45 -36.79 -16.38
N ARG A 6 -9.88 -36.50 -15.15
CA ARG A 6 -9.86 -35.11 -14.63
C ARG A 6 -8.59 -34.75 -13.86
N ARG A 7 -7.71 -35.71 -13.54
CA ARG A 7 -6.51 -35.43 -12.71
C ARG A 7 -5.34 -34.78 -13.45
N ARG A 8 -5.32 -34.78 -14.80
CA ARG A 8 -4.17 -34.28 -15.58
C ARG A 8 -4.20 -32.79 -15.92
N ALA A 9 -5.36 -32.13 -15.85
CA ALA A 9 -5.48 -30.71 -16.19
C ALA A 9 -5.19 -29.75 -15.02
N TYR A 10 -5.30 -30.22 -13.77
CA TYR A 10 -5.11 -29.37 -12.58
C TYR A 10 -3.67 -29.25 -12.11
N LEU A 11 -2.76 -30.09 -12.63
CA LEU A 11 -1.36 -30.11 -12.21
C LEU A 11 -0.55 -28.87 -12.67
N PRO A 12 -0.69 -28.34 -13.90
CA PRO A 12 -0.04 -27.08 -14.26
C PRO A 12 -0.75 -25.87 -13.65
N ALA A 13 -2.09 -25.89 -13.56
CA ALA A 13 -2.86 -24.79 -12.97
C ALA A 13 -2.59 -24.62 -11.46
N GLY A 14 -2.44 -25.71 -10.72
CA GLY A 14 -2.12 -25.68 -9.29
C GLY A 14 -0.72 -25.12 -9.01
N ILE A 15 0.26 -25.38 -9.87
CA ILE A 15 1.63 -24.86 -9.73
C ILE A 15 1.69 -23.36 -10.03
N VAL A 16 0.94 -22.87 -11.02
CA VAL A 16 0.85 -21.42 -11.31
C VAL A 16 0.17 -20.69 -10.15
N VAL A 17 -0.92 -21.23 -9.61
CA VAL A 17 -1.59 -20.65 -8.43
C VAL A 17 -0.70 -20.67 -7.19
N LEU A 18 0.05 -21.76 -6.94
CA LEU A 18 1.01 -21.85 -5.85
C LEU A 18 2.23 -20.93 -6.03
N ALA A 19 2.69 -20.69 -7.26
CA ALA A 19 3.77 -19.76 -7.55
C ALA A 19 3.33 -18.29 -7.39
N VAL A 20 2.08 -17.96 -7.75
CA VAL A 20 1.49 -16.63 -7.52
C VAL A 20 1.29 -16.38 -6.02
N LEU A 21 0.77 -17.36 -5.28
CA LEU A 21 0.58 -17.26 -3.82
C LEU A 21 1.92 -17.29 -3.05
N GLY A 22 2.89 -18.10 -3.48
CA GLY A 22 4.20 -18.23 -2.83
C GLY A 22 5.15 -17.07 -3.17
N GLY A 23 5.10 -16.54 -4.39
CA GLY A 23 5.90 -15.39 -4.81
C GLY A 23 5.50 -14.10 -4.08
N GLY A 24 4.20 -13.90 -3.84
CA GLY A 24 3.70 -12.76 -3.05
C GLY A 24 4.19 -12.79 -1.60
N GLN A 25 4.15 -13.96 -0.94
CA GLN A 25 4.70 -14.13 0.41
C GLN A 25 6.23 -13.92 0.46
N TYR A 26 6.96 -14.35 -0.56
CA TYR A 26 8.41 -14.14 -0.66
C TYR A 26 8.78 -12.66 -0.85
N TYR A 27 8.01 -11.91 -1.66
CA TYR A 27 8.24 -10.48 -1.87
C TYR A 27 7.85 -9.64 -0.63
N LEU A 28 6.75 -10.01 0.05
CA LEU A 28 6.38 -9.47 1.35
C LEU A 28 7.52 -9.63 2.37
N SER A 29 8.19 -10.78 2.38
CA SER A 29 9.30 -11.02 3.30
C SER A 29 10.53 -10.17 2.99
N ASN A 30 10.82 -9.86 1.71
CA ASN A 30 12.05 -9.15 1.34
C ASN A 30 11.92 -7.62 1.31
N ILE A 31 10.69 -7.08 1.22
CA ILE A 31 10.40 -5.63 1.32
C ILE A 31 9.95 -5.22 2.74
N PHE A 32 9.25 -6.10 3.47
CA PHE A 32 8.89 -5.87 4.89
C PHE A 32 9.86 -6.55 5.88
N ALA A 33 10.95 -7.17 5.42
CA ALA A 33 12.03 -7.54 6.31
C ALA A 33 12.62 -6.26 6.91
N PRO A 34 12.68 -6.12 8.24
CA PRO A 34 13.49 -5.08 8.84
C PRO A 34 14.92 -5.24 8.31
N ALA A 35 15.59 -4.15 7.98
CA ALA A 35 17.01 -4.20 7.71
C ALA A 35 17.69 -4.87 8.92
N ASP A 36 18.28 -6.05 8.71
CA ASP A 36 19.05 -6.78 9.70
C ASP A 36 20.24 -5.90 10.12
N THR A 37 20.01 -5.02 11.09
CA THR A 37 21.10 -4.45 11.90
C THR A 37 21.45 -5.54 12.90
N GLY A 38 22.30 -6.46 12.44
CA GLY A 38 22.69 -7.62 13.22
C GLY A 38 23.13 -7.24 14.63
N THR A 39 22.48 -7.83 15.63
CA THR A 39 23.05 -8.39 16.88
C THR A 39 21.91 -9.13 17.58
N GLY A 40 22.16 -10.38 17.98
CA GLY A 40 21.13 -11.40 18.19
C GLY A 40 20.27 -11.26 19.45
N GLY A 41 19.27 -12.15 19.55
CA GLY A 41 18.60 -12.49 20.82
C GLY A 41 17.07 -12.62 20.76
N SER A 42 16.60 -13.86 20.70
CA SER A 42 15.40 -14.47 21.34
C SER A 42 14.17 -13.63 21.74
N GLY A 43 12.99 -14.22 21.48
CA GLY A 43 11.81 -14.12 22.35
C GLY A 43 10.65 -13.30 21.79
N GLY A 44 9.53 -13.96 21.49
CA GLY A 44 8.37 -13.33 20.86
C GLY A 44 7.53 -12.44 21.75
N SER A 45 6.45 -11.90 21.19
CA SER A 45 5.19 -11.58 21.88
C SER A 45 4.14 -11.17 20.86
N GLY A 46 2.98 -11.83 20.91
CA GLY A 46 1.77 -11.33 20.29
C GLY A 46 1.37 -10.00 20.93
N GLY A 47 1.04 -9.01 20.09
CA GLY A 47 0.54 -7.71 20.53
C GLY A 47 -0.84 -7.47 19.94
N GLY A 48 -1.88 -7.91 20.65
CA GLY A 48 -3.22 -7.39 20.48
C GLY A 48 -3.26 -5.96 21.05
N GLY A 49 -3.18 -4.97 20.17
CA GLY A 49 -3.41 -3.57 20.48
C GLY A 49 -4.86 -3.19 20.13
N ALA A 50 -5.48 -2.37 20.98
CA ALA A 50 -6.81 -1.81 20.73
C ALA A 50 -6.90 -1.11 19.35
N PRO A 51 -8.07 -1.14 18.66
CA PRO A 51 -8.24 -0.37 17.44
C PRO A 51 -8.06 1.13 17.76
N GLY A 52 -7.02 1.73 17.19
CA GLY A 52 -6.61 3.12 17.46
C GLY A 52 -5.34 3.30 18.31
N ALA A 53 -4.72 2.22 18.80
CA ALA A 53 -3.38 2.27 19.39
C ALA A 53 -2.38 1.65 18.42
N GLY A 54 -1.66 2.51 17.69
CA GLY A 54 -0.70 2.14 16.65
C GLY A 54 0.29 1.06 17.11
N ILE A 55 0.07 -0.16 16.63
CA ILE A 55 1.12 -1.17 16.52
C ILE A 55 2.09 -0.61 15.47
N PRO A 56 3.39 -0.50 15.77
CA PRO A 56 4.31 0.33 14.99
C PRO A 56 4.54 -0.28 13.60
N LEU A 57 3.96 0.33 12.58
CA LEU A 57 4.70 0.59 11.34
C LEU A 57 5.40 1.94 11.53
N ALA A 58 6.41 1.93 12.41
CA ALA A 58 7.32 3.04 12.53
C ALA A 58 8.00 3.28 11.18
N GLY A 59 7.91 4.50 10.65
CA GLY A 59 8.86 5.01 9.67
C GLY A 59 8.84 4.34 8.30
N ALA A 60 7.89 4.75 7.46
CA ALA A 60 8.33 5.17 6.14
C ALA A 60 9.34 6.31 6.37
N ALA A 61 10.64 6.11 6.16
CA ALA A 61 11.65 7.19 6.32
C ALA A 61 11.34 8.41 5.41
N ASN A 62 10.50 8.19 4.41
CA ASN A 62 10.08 9.15 3.41
C ASN A 62 8.58 8.99 3.11
N PRO A 63 7.90 10.05 2.65
CA PRO A 63 6.49 9.98 2.24
C PRO A 63 6.24 9.02 1.05
N SER A 64 7.26 8.73 0.24
CA SER A 64 7.17 7.77 -0.88
C SER A 64 6.77 6.37 -0.43
N ILE A 65 7.36 5.87 0.66
CA ILE A 65 7.10 4.52 1.18
C ILE A 65 5.66 4.43 1.71
N ALA A 66 5.13 5.49 2.33
CA ALA A 66 3.74 5.51 2.78
C ALA A 66 2.79 5.36 1.59
N VAL A 67 3.02 6.13 0.52
CA VAL A 67 2.19 6.05 -0.69
C VAL A 67 2.33 4.71 -1.41
N SER A 68 3.55 4.19 -1.61
CA SER A 68 3.73 2.87 -2.22
C SER A 68 3.08 1.76 -1.39
N SER A 69 3.03 1.91 -0.06
CA SER A 69 2.36 0.96 0.83
C SER A 69 0.84 0.99 0.66
N VAL A 70 0.24 2.17 0.43
CA VAL A 70 -1.18 2.27 0.10
C VAL A 70 -1.48 1.58 -1.23
N TYR A 71 -0.67 1.82 -2.27
CA TYR A 71 -0.78 1.13 -3.55
C TYR A 71 -0.64 -0.39 -3.40
N ALA A 72 0.33 -0.85 -2.60
CA ALA A 72 0.52 -2.26 -2.31
C ALA A 72 -0.68 -2.88 -1.60
N ALA A 73 -1.25 -2.20 -0.62
CA ALA A 73 -2.41 -2.71 0.09
C ALA A 73 -3.68 -2.75 -0.77
N VAL A 74 -3.91 -1.71 -1.59
CA VAL A 74 -5.00 -1.70 -2.57
C VAL A 74 -4.80 -2.80 -3.62
N GLY A 75 -3.58 -2.99 -4.12
CA GLY A 75 -3.26 -4.07 -5.05
C GLY A 75 -3.51 -5.46 -4.48
N ASN A 76 -3.31 -5.66 -3.18
CA ASN A 76 -3.50 -6.95 -2.51
C ASN A 76 -4.86 -7.11 -1.80
N ASP A 77 -5.73 -6.11 -1.87
CA ASP A 77 -7.02 -6.07 -1.15
C ASP A 77 -6.87 -6.28 0.38
N ASP A 78 -5.90 -5.58 0.99
CA ASP A 78 -5.55 -5.71 2.42
C ASP A 78 -5.91 -4.45 3.23
N PRO A 79 -7.21 -4.19 3.48
CA PRO A 79 -7.67 -3.01 4.21
C PRO A 79 -7.24 -3.01 5.69
N ALA A 80 -7.17 -4.20 6.30
CA ALA A 80 -6.82 -4.37 7.72
C ALA A 80 -5.40 -3.90 8.02
N LYS A 81 -4.49 -3.97 7.03
CA LYS A 81 -3.12 -3.48 7.16
C LYS A 81 -3.01 -1.99 6.87
N VAL A 82 -3.72 -1.46 5.87
CA VAL A 82 -3.48 -0.09 5.40
C VAL A 82 -4.20 0.99 6.19
N CYS A 83 -5.47 0.77 6.51
CA CYS A 83 -6.30 1.77 7.17
C CYS A 83 -5.70 2.20 8.52
N PRO A 84 -5.44 1.28 9.48
CA PRO A 84 -4.93 1.68 10.78
C PRO A 84 -3.45 2.08 10.79
N ALA A 85 -2.67 1.74 9.76
CA ALA A 85 -1.21 1.93 9.76
C ALA A 85 -0.72 3.12 8.95
N PHE A 86 -1.43 3.48 7.87
CA PHE A 86 -0.98 4.51 6.92
C PHE A 86 -1.93 5.68 6.79
N PHE A 87 -3.12 5.62 7.37
CA PHE A 87 -4.05 6.75 7.40
C PHE A 87 -4.21 7.30 8.81
N SER A 88 -4.38 8.62 8.92
CA SER A 88 -4.95 9.19 10.14
C SER A 88 -6.47 8.97 10.17
N ALA A 89 -7.11 9.12 11.33
CA ALA A 89 -8.57 9.01 11.43
C ALA A 89 -9.31 9.97 10.46
N HIS A 90 -8.71 11.13 10.19
CA HIS A 90 -9.22 12.06 9.18
C HIS A 90 -8.94 11.57 7.75
N GLY A 91 -7.74 11.03 7.51
CA GLY A 91 -7.36 10.42 6.23
C GLY A 91 -8.23 9.23 5.83
N GLU A 92 -8.62 8.36 6.78
CA GLU A 92 -9.53 7.24 6.52
C GLU A 92 -10.87 7.71 5.98
N LEU A 93 -11.45 8.76 6.59
CA LEU A 93 -12.72 9.34 6.18
C LEU A 93 -12.63 9.98 4.79
N ASN A 94 -11.54 10.69 4.50
CA ASN A 94 -11.34 11.33 3.20
C ASN A 94 -11.07 10.31 2.09
N PHE A 95 -10.31 9.26 2.40
CA PHE A 95 -10.10 8.15 1.49
C PHE A 95 -11.43 7.47 1.17
N ALA A 96 -12.25 7.19 2.18
CA ALA A 96 -13.60 6.67 1.98
C ALA A 96 -14.45 7.58 1.10
N ALA A 97 -14.45 8.88 1.37
CA ALA A 97 -15.19 9.86 0.59
C ALA A 97 -14.72 9.91 -0.88
N ALA A 98 -13.40 9.86 -1.14
CA ALA A 98 -12.83 9.89 -2.48
C ALA A 98 -13.32 8.72 -3.35
N PHE A 99 -13.53 7.54 -2.75
CA PHE A 99 -14.07 6.35 -3.43
C PHE A 99 -15.59 6.18 -3.28
N THR A 100 -16.29 7.19 -2.73
CA THR A 100 -17.73 7.13 -2.42
C THR A 100 -18.07 5.87 -1.61
N ALA A 101 -17.21 5.52 -0.65
CA ALA A 101 -17.29 4.35 0.21
C ALA A 101 -17.76 4.73 1.62
N SER A 102 -18.27 3.74 2.37
CA SER A 102 -18.74 3.93 3.75
C SER A 102 -17.60 3.93 4.76
N SER A 103 -16.50 3.27 4.46
CA SER A 103 -15.32 3.17 5.32
C SER A 103 -14.04 3.09 4.50
N CYS A 104 -12.89 3.21 5.18
CA CYS A 104 -11.59 3.00 4.54
C CYS A 104 -11.47 1.60 3.95
N GLU A 105 -11.99 0.58 4.63
CA GLU A 105 -11.96 -0.81 4.15
C GLU A 105 -12.79 -0.97 2.87
N ASP A 106 -14.01 -0.43 2.85
CA ASP A 106 -14.85 -0.43 1.64
C ASP A 106 -14.20 0.33 0.49
N ALA A 107 -13.44 1.39 0.79
CA ALA A 107 -12.71 2.17 -0.20
C ALA A 107 -11.56 1.37 -0.82
N VAL A 108 -10.80 0.63 0.00
CA VAL A 108 -9.74 -0.27 -0.46
C VAL A 108 -10.34 -1.34 -1.38
N HIS A 109 -11.43 -2.00 -0.96
CA HIS A 109 -12.12 -2.99 -1.78
C HIS A 109 -12.59 -2.41 -3.11
N LYS A 110 -13.21 -1.21 -3.09
CA LYS A 110 -13.64 -0.52 -4.31
C LYS A 110 -12.47 -0.16 -5.22
N ALA A 111 -11.39 0.37 -4.67
CA ALA A 111 -10.19 0.70 -5.42
C ALA A 111 -9.56 -0.57 -6.03
N HIS A 112 -9.53 -1.68 -5.28
CA HIS A 112 -9.05 -2.97 -5.76
C HIS A 112 -9.83 -3.48 -6.98
N THR A 113 -11.15 -3.22 -7.08
CA THR A 113 -11.93 -3.61 -8.27
C THR A 113 -11.48 -2.95 -9.58
N LYS A 114 -10.68 -1.87 -9.50
CA LYS A 114 -10.09 -1.17 -10.64
C LYS A 114 -8.66 -1.63 -10.95
N VAL A 115 -8.10 -2.51 -10.12
CA VAL A 115 -6.79 -3.10 -10.32
C VAL A 115 -6.92 -4.23 -11.34
N THR A 116 -6.18 -4.10 -12.43
CA THR A 116 -6.10 -5.09 -13.53
C THR A 116 -4.90 -6.01 -13.39
N ASP A 117 -3.82 -5.54 -12.74
CA ASP A 117 -2.63 -6.32 -12.42
C ASP A 117 -2.16 -5.94 -11.01
N ALA A 118 -2.48 -6.80 -10.04
CA ALA A 118 -2.17 -6.59 -8.62
C ALA A 118 -0.67 -6.44 -8.36
N GLN A 119 0.17 -7.20 -9.08
CA GLN A 119 1.61 -7.22 -8.90
C GLN A 119 2.24 -5.93 -9.44
N ALA A 120 1.83 -5.51 -10.64
CA ALA A 120 2.28 -4.25 -11.23
C ALA A 120 1.81 -3.04 -10.40
N TYR A 121 0.61 -3.12 -9.83
CA TYR A 121 0.04 -2.07 -8.99
C TYR A 121 0.73 -1.97 -7.63
N ALA A 122 0.95 -3.12 -6.97
CA ALA A 122 1.62 -3.19 -5.68
C ALA A 122 3.13 -2.92 -5.76
N GLY A 123 3.74 -3.19 -6.92
CA GLY A 123 5.15 -2.94 -7.20
C GLY A 123 5.47 -1.49 -7.62
N LEU A 124 4.50 -0.56 -7.52
CA LEU A 124 4.69 0.82 -7.93
C LEU A 124 5.85 1.47 -7.17
N THR A 125 6.79 2.03 -7.93
CA THR A 125 7.85 2.87 -7.38
C THR A 125 7.45 4.33 -7.48
N VAL A 126 7.46 5.03 -6.34
CA VAL A 126 7.19 6.47 -6.26
C VAL A 126 8.49 7.23 -6.57
N PRO A 127 8.59 7.94 -7.71
CA PRO A 127 9.77 8.72 -8.00
C PRO A 127 9.86 9.92 -7.04
N THR A 128 11.08 10.35 -6.73
CA THR A 128 11.32 11.52 -5.86
C THR A 128 10.70 12.80 -6.43
N THR A 129 10.54 12.87 -7.76
CA THR A 129 9.88 13.98 -8.46
C THR A 129 8.39 14.09 -8.17
N ALA A 130 7.74 13.01 -7.70
CA ALA A 130 6.34 13.03 -7.32
C ALA A 130 6.12 13.56 -5.89
N VAL A 131 7.19 13.70 -5.10
CA VAL A 131 7.13 14.04 -3.67
C VAL A 131 7.45 15.51 -3.45
N HIS A 132 6.48 16.26 -2.99
CA HIS A 132 6.60 17.67 -2.63
C HIS A 132 6.60 17.84 -1.12
N LEU A 133 7.79 18.00 -0.53
CA LEU A 133 7.92 18.30 0.89
C LEU A 133 7.52 19.76 1.16
N GLN A 134 6.68 19.98 2.16
CA GLN A 134 6.29 21.29 2.67
C GLN A 134 6.84 21.43 4.09
N GLY A 135 8.12 21.82 4.19
CA GLY A 135 8.85 21.83 5.45
C GLY A 135 9.19 20.42 5.94
N THR A 136 9.19 20.22 7.26
CA THR A 136 9.57 18.95 7.90
C THR A 136 8.39 18.10 8.35
N SER A 137 7.16 18.64 8.27
CA SER A 137 5.98 18.03 8.88
C SER A 137 4.86 17.70 7.90
N SER A 138 4.96 18.16 6.65
CA SER A 138 3.93 17.96 5.61
C SER A 138 4.59 17.57 4.30
N ALA A 139 3.92 16.71 3.55
CA ALA A 139 4.32 16.32 2.22
C ALA A 139 3.08 16.11 1.35
N THR A 140 3.24 16.30 0.05
CA THR A 140 2.23 15.99 -0.94
C THR A 140 2.84 15.08 -1.98
N VAL A 141 2.15 14.00 -2.35
CA VAL A 141 2.60 13.07 -3.38
C VAL A 141 1.56 13.00 -4.48
N ASN A 142 1.94 13.39 -5.69
CA ASN A 142 1.04 13.43 -6.84
C ASN A 142 1.11 12.12 -7.62
N SER A 143 0.00 11.40 -7.76
CA SER A 143 -0.04 10.16 -8.56
C SER A 143 0.09 10.42 -10.05
N CYS A 144 -0.25 11.62 -10.52
CA CYS A 144 -0.04 12.01 -11.92
C CYS A 144 1.45 12.07 -12.32
N ALA A 145 2.36 12.23 -11.36
CA ALA A 145 3.81 12.23 -11.59
C ALA A 145 4.42 10.82 -11.43
N MET A 146 3.58 9.81 -11.17
CA MET A 146 3.97 8.41 -11.00
C MET A 146 3.60 7.60 -12.24
N SER A 147 4.39 6.59 -12.55
CA SER A 147 4.06 5.61 -13.60
C SER A 147 3.23 4.48 -13.01
N VAL A 148 1.95 4.76 -12.74
CA VAL A 148 1.01 3.75 -12.23
C VAL A 148 0.70 2.74 -13.33
N SER A 149 0.96 1.46 -13.05
CA SER A 149 0.64 0.33 -13.94
C SER A 149 -0.25 -0.66 -13.21
N GLY A 150 -1.15 -1.33 -13.94
CA GLY A 150 -2.01 -2.35 -13.35
C GLY A 150 -3.28 -1.82 -12.67
N GLY A 151 -3.64 -0.55 -12.85
CA GLY A 151 -4.87 0.04 -12.31
C GLY A 151 -4.92 1.56 -12.45
N ASP A 152 -5.97 2.17 -11.91
CA ASP A 152 -6.15 3.62 -11.90
C ASP A 152 -5.25 4.30 -10.85
N SER A 153 -4.84 5.54 -11.12
CA SER A 153 -4.16 6.38 -10.14
C SER A 153 -5.10 6.74 -8.98
N LEU A 154 -4.60 6.68 -7.75
CA LEU A 154 -5.41 6.99 -6.55
C LEU A 154 -5.59 8.50 -6.33
N GLY A 155 -4.71 9.33 -6.90
CA GLY A 155 -4.79 10.78 -6.81
C GLY A 155 -3.62 11.41 -6.06
N MET A 156 -3.81 12.63 -5.58
CA MET A 156 -2.84 13.35 -4.78
C MET A 156 -3.00 13.01 -3.29
N PHE A 157 -1.94 12.48 -2.69
CA PHE A 157 -1.86 12.18 -1.27
C PHE A 157 -1.33 13.38 -0.51
N VAL A 158 -2.03 13.79 0.55
CA VAL A 158 -1.50 14.74 1.53
C VAL A 158 -1.08 13.95 2.76
N LEU A 159 0.19 14.07 3.12
CA LEU A 159 0.78 13.35 4.23
C LEU A 159 1.24 14.32 5.31
N SER A 160 1.12 13.91 6.56
CA SER A 160 1.80 14.56 7.68
C SER A 160 2.82 13.63 8.31
N HIS A 161 3.87 14.24 8.86
CA HIS A 161 4.86 13.54 9.64
C HIS A 161 4.46 13.57 11.12
N THR A 162 4.16 12.40 11.66
CA THR A 162 3.87 12.19 13.08
C THR A 162 5.11 11.69 13.81
N ALA A 163 5.06 11.58 15.13
CA ALA A 163 6.12 10.93 15.90
C ALA A 163 6.37 9.47 15.49
N ASN A 164 5.38 8.83 14.83
CA ASN A 164 5.41 7.43 14.40
C ASN A 164 5.78 7.27 12.91
N GLY A 165 5.98 8.37 12.17
CA GLY A 165 6.29 8.37 10.74
C GLY A 165 5.26 9.12 9.89
N TRP A 166 5.36 8.97 8.57
CA TRP A 166 4.45 9.61 7.61
C TRP A 166 3.11 8.87 7.51
N VAL A 167 2.02 9.60 7.68
CA VAL A 167 0.64 9.10 7.52
C VAL A 167 -0.11 9.96 6.50
N VAL A 168 -1.09 9.37 5.83
CA VAL A 168 -1.97 10.03 4.88
C VAL A 168 -3.11 10.69 5.67
N ASP A 169 -3.23 12.01 5.53
CA ASP A 169 -4.29 12.81 6.17
C ASP A 169 -5.42 13.16 5.22
N ASP A 170 -5.14 13.19 3.92
CA ASP A 170 -6.13 13.54 2.91
C ASP A 170 -5.77 12.92 1.56
N LEU A 171 -6.79 12.66 0.76
CA LEU A 171 -6.68 12.19 -0.60
C LEU A 171 -7.51 13.11 -1.50
N LYS A 172 -6.87 13.68 -2.52
CA LYS A 172 -7.50 14.60 -3.46
C LYS A 172 -7.35 14.10 -4.90
N PRO A 173 -8.21 14.54 -5.83
CA PRO A 173 -7.96 14.34 -7.24
C PRO A 173 -6.60 14.94 -7.64
N ASP A 174 -5.90 14.28 -8.57
CA ASP A 174 -4.64 14.81 -9.09
C ASP A 174 -4.85 16.18 -9.76
N PRO A 175 -3.96 17.16 -9.53
CA PRO A 175 -4.01 18.43 -10.23
C PRO A 175 -3.84 18.24 -11.74
N THR A 176 -4.62 18.99 -12.53
CA THR A 176 -4.49 19.03 -13.99
C THR A 176 -4.15 20.46 -14.42
N PRO A 177 -2.96 20.74 -15.01
CA PRO A 177 -1.89 19.81 -15.34
C PRO A 177 -1.10 19.32 -14.11
N CYS A 178 -0.43 18.18 -14.26
CA CYS A 178 0.38 17.62 -13.18
C CYS A 178 1.50 18.60 -12.77
N PRO A 179 1.71 18.84 -11.46
CA PRO A 179 2.75 19.76 -11.01
C PRO A 179 4.14 19.31 -11.47
N PRO A 180 5.01 20.26 -11.86
CA PRO A 180 6.39 19.93 -12.17
C PRO A 180 7.11 19.45 -10.90
N ALA A 181 8.14 18.62 -11.08
CA ALA A 181 8.94 18.10 -9.98
C ALA A 181 9.41 19.23 -9.02
N PRO A 182 9.48 18.98 -7.70
CA PRO A 182 10.00 19.97 -6.77
C PRO A 182 11.44 20.29 -7.14
N THR A 183 11.73 21.58 -7.29
CA THR A 183 13.10 22.07 -7.35
C THR A 183 13.58 22.19 -5.91
N ASN A 184 14.53 21.34 -5.53
CA ASN A 184 15.22 21.47 -4.26
C ASN A 184 16.33 22.52 -4.39
#